data_AF-A0A7C7GSU6-F1
#
_entry.id   AF-A0A7C7GSU6-F1
#
_cell.length_a   1.000
_cell.length_b   1.000
_cell.length_c   1.000
_cell.angle_alpha   90.00
_cell.angle_beta   90.00
_cell.angle_gamma   90.00
#
_symmetry.space_group_name_H-M   'P 1'
#
loop_
_entity.id
_entity.type
_entity.pdbx_description
1 polymer ?
#
loop_
_entity_poly.entity_id
_entity_poly.type
_entity_poly.pdbx_seq_one_letter_code
_entity_poly.pdbx_strand_id
1 'polypeptide(L)'
;MKKQYFIRCHSKIASDCLQKGKSFESEEEALDWVENDCWIFSGEGWICLKCHDAFMGSLTSHRHKQGNGLDGVDSDIEADDGLDNELETGIDIVR
;
A
#
# COMPACT_ATOMS: atom_id res chain seq x y z
N MET A 1 25.49 15.88 18.41
CA MET A 1 24.72 14.62 18.29
C MET A 1 24.32 14.47 16.84
N LYS A 2 24.78 13.43 16.13
CA LYS A 2 24.21 13.09 14.81
C LYS A 2 22.77 12.61 15.04
N LYS A 3 21.81 13.13 14.28
CA LYS A 3 20.43 12.64 14.30
C LYS A 3 20.42 11.30 13.57
N GLN A 4 19.99 10.24 14.25
CA GLN A 4 19.84 8.94 13.61
C GLN A 4 18.38 8.79 13.19
N TYR A 5 18.15 8.60 11.89
CA TYR A 5 16.81 8.44 11.32
C TYR A 5 16.50 6.95 11.27
N PHE A 6 15.40 6.53 11.86
CA PHE A 6 15.01 5.12 11.86
C PHE A 6 13.68 4.95 11.13
N ILE A 7 13.73 4.28 9.98
CA ILE A 7 12.52 3.96 9.22
C ILE A 7 12.16 2.52 9.49
N ARG A 8 10.90 2.27 9.87
CA ARG A 8 10.32 0.93 10.03
C ARG A 8 8.92 0.92 9.45
N CYS A 9 8.48 -0.25 8.98
CA CYS A 9 7.10 -0.40 8.51
C CYS A 9 6.15 -0.16 9.70
N HIS A 10 5.18 0.73 9.51
CA HIS A 10 4.19 1.11 10.51
C HIS A 10 3.14 0.01 10.73
N SER A 11 2.68 -0.63 9.65
CA SER A 11 1.48 -1.47 9.63
C SER A 11 1.68 -2.93 10.09
N LYS A 12 2.76 -3.60 9.65
CA LYS A 12 3.10 -5.00 10.00
C LYS A 12 1.97 -6.03 9.79
N ILE A 13 1.13 -5.84 8.77
CA ILE A 13 0.01 -6.75 8.45
C ILE A 13 0.47 -7.98 7.67
N ALA A 14 1.47 -7.84 6.80
CA ALA A 14 2.00 -8.96 6.02
C ALA A 14 2.92 -9.86 6.86
N SER A 15 2.76 -11.18 6.73
CA SER A 15 3.59 -12.18 7.44
C SER A 15 5.07 -12.13 7.02
N ASP A 16 5.32 -11.73 5.77
CA ASP A 16 6.64 -11.51 5.16
C ASP A 16 7.02 -10.02 5.07
N CYS A 17 6.34 -9.15 5.83
CA CYS A 17 6.78 -7.77 6.01
C CYS A 17 8.29 -7.79 6.25
N LEU A 18 9.06 -6.91 5.60
CA LEU A 18 10.54 -6.87 5.62
C LEU A 18 11.20 -6.88 7.02
N GLN A 19 10.41 -6.91 8.09
CA GLN A 19 10.71 -7.26 9.48
C GLN A 19 11.79 -6.43 10.16
N LYS A 20 12.52 -5.58 9.45
CA LYS A 20 13.61 -4.76 9.97
C LYS A 20 13.61 -3.43 9.26
N GLY A 21 13.26 -2.41 10.04
CA GLY A 21 13.58 -1.04 9.70
C GLY A 21 15.10 -0.84 9.65
N LYS A 22 15.52 0.22 8.96
CA LYS A 22 16.93 0.59 8.82
C LYS A 22 17.17 1.94 9.48
N SER A 23 18.35 2.06 10.12
CA SER A 23 18.81 3.32 10.68
C SER A 23 19.78 4.02 9.72
N PHE A 24 19.65 5.32 9.58
CA PHE A 24 20.42 6.16 8.68
C PHE A 24 21.05 7.32 9.43
N GLU A 25 22.16 7.84 8.89
CA GLU A 25 22.84 9.00 9.48
C GLU A 25 22.26 10.33 9.01
N SER A 26 21.51 10.32 7.90
CA SER A 26 20.83 11.49 7.34
C SER A 26 19.39 11.18 6.94
N GLU A 27 18.58 12.23 6.82
CA GLU A 27 17.20 12.13 6.35
C GLU A 27 17.14 11.76 4.87
N GLU A 28 18.05 12.34 4.08
CA GLU A 28 18.17 12.10 2.63
C GLU A 28 18.44 10.63 2.32
N GLU A 29 19.37 9.99 3.05
CA GLU A 29 19.62 8.54 2.91
C GLU A 29 18.40 7.69 3.29
N ALA A 30 17.64 8.15 4.29
CA ALA A 30 16.46 7.45 4.75
C ALA A 30 15.34 7.55 3.70
N LEU A 31 15.14 8.73 3.12
CA LEU A 31 14.18 9.01 2.04
C LEU A 31 14.53 8.26 0.76
N ASP A 32 15.78 8.33 0.30
CA ASP A 32 16.26 7.59 -0.86
C ASP A 32 16.03 6.07 -0.70
N TRP A 33 16.22 5.54 0.52
CA TRP A 33 15.96 4.12 0.77
C TRP A 33 14.47 3.74 0.67
N VAL A 34 13.56 4.54 1.24
CA VAL A 34 12.11 4.24 1.13
C VAL A 34 11.60 4.43 -0.29
N GLU A 35 12.14 5.38 -1.04
CA GLU A 35 11.81 5.57 -2.45
C GLU A 35 12.32 4.40 -3.30
N ASN A 36 13.56 3.95 -3.08
CA ASN A 36 14.12 2.79 -3.78
C ASN A 36 13.37 1.48 -3.50
N ASP A 37 12.89 1.28 -2.27
CA ASP A 37 12.07 0.12 -1.92
C ASP A 37 10.56 0.34 -2.19
N CYS A 38 10.19 1.49 -2.76
CA CYS A 38 8.80 1.90 -3.08
C CYS A 38 7.83 1.85 -1.87
N TRP A 39 8.28 2.25 -0.69
CA TRP A 39 7.41 2.33 0.49
C TRP A 39 6.44 3.51 0.38
N ILE A 40 5.24 3.33 0.92
CA ILE A 40 4.17 4.32 0.87
C ILE A 40 4.06 5.04 2.20
N PHE A 41 4.02 6.38 2.17
CA PHE A 41 3.77 7.18 3.38
C PHE A 41 2.27 7.34 3.62
N SER A 42 1.77 6.86 4.76
CA SER A 42 0.35 6.90 5.11
C SER A 42 -0.12 8.21 5.75
N GLY A 43 0.79 9.17 5.97
CA GLY A 43 0.56 10.33 6.85
C GLY A 43 1.00 10.07 8.31
N GLU A 44 0.98 8.82 8.76
CA GLU A 44 1.39 8.42 10.12
C GLU A 44 2.73 7.66 10.15
N GLY A 45 3.17 7.17 9.00
CA GLY A 45 4.44 6.47 8.86
C GLY A 45 4.58 5.78 7.51
N TRP A 46 5.72 5.13 7.31
CA TRP A 46 6.00 4.40 6.08
C TRP A 46 5.47 2.96 6.15
N ILE A 47 4.91 2.48 5.04
CA ILE A 47 4.36 1.15 4.86
C ILE A 47 5.13 0.50 3.72
N CYS A 48 5.73 -0.67 3.96
CA CYS A 48 6.37 -1.41 2.88
C CYS A 48 5.33 -1.99 1.91
N LEU A 49 5.74 -2.21 0.65
CA LEU A 49 4.85 -2.74 -0.39
C LEU A 49 4.08 -4.00 0.05
N LYS A 50 4.75 -4.95 0.72
CA LYS A 50 4.08 -6.17 1.22
C LYS A 50 2.91 -5.89 2.16
N CYS A 51 3.08 -4.96 3.10
CA CYS A 51 1.99 -4.58 4.00
C CYS A 51 0.90 -3.78 3.30
N HIS A 52 1.28 -2.94 2.33
CA HIS A 52 0.33 -2.22 1.49
C HIS A 52 -0.53 -3.20 0.68
N ASP A 53 0.09 -4.15 -0.01
CA ASP A 53 -0.61 -5.16 -0.81
C ASP A 53 -1.55 -6.02 0.05
N ALA A 54 -1.09 -6.43 1.23
CA ALA A 54 -1.93 -7.17 2.18
C ALA A 54 -3.14 -6.34 2.66
N PHE A 55 -2.95 -5.04 2.89
CA PHE A 55 -4.04 -4.13 3.26
C PHE A 55 -5.03 -3.97 2.11
N MET A 56 -4.55 -3.70 0.90
CA MET A 56 -5.39 -3.54 -0.29
C MET A 56 -6.16 -4.83 -0.61
N GLY A 57 -5.51 -6.01 -0.57
CA GLY A 57 -6.18 -7.29 -0.77
C GLY A 57 -7.27 -7.58 0.28
N SER A 58 -7.06 -7.15 1.52
CA SER A 58 -8.08 -7.22 2.57
C SER A 58 -9.27 -6.31 2.24
N LEU A 59 -9.02 -5.06 1.82
CA LEU A 59 -10.09 -4.14 1.41
C LEU A 59 -10.92 -4.69 0.26
N THR A 60 -10.27 -5.21 -0.79
CA THR A 60 -10.95 -5.85 -1.93
C THR A 60 -11.83 -7.01 -1.45
N SER A 61 -11.30 -7.88 -0.58
CA SER A 61 -12.06 -8.99 0.00
C SER A 61 -13.25 -8.53 0.85
N HIS A 62 -13.10 -7.44 1.60
CA HIS A 62 -14.17 -6.86 2.40
C HIS A 62 -15.27 -6.25 1.54
N ARG A 63 -14.91 -5.51 0.49
CA ARG A 63 -15.87 -4.95 -0.48
C ARG A 63 -16.66 -6.05 -1.18
N HIS A 64 -15.98 -7.11 -1.60
CA HIS A 64 -16.61 -8.30 -2.19
C HIS A 64 -17.64 -8.93 -1.26
N LYS A 65 -17.27 -9.19 0.02
CA LYS A 65 -18.20 -9.73 1.03
C LYS A 65 -19.41 -8.85 1.31
N GLN A 66 -19.31 -7.54 1.08
CA GLN A 66 -20.40 -6.59 1.27
C GLN A 66 -21.33 -6.49 0.04
N GLY A 67 -21.04 -7.20 -1.05
CA GLY A 67 -21.76 -7.08 -2.31
C GLY A 67 -21.34 -5.86 -3.14
N ASN A 68 -20.25 -5.20 -2.76
CA ASN A 68 -19.68 -4.02 -3.44
C ASN A 68 -18.46 -4.39 -4.31
N GLY A 69 -18.33 -5.67 -4.67
CA GLY A 69 -17.27 -6.19 -5.54
C GLY A 69 -17.82 -6.66 -6.89
N LEU A 70 -16.94 -6.77 -7.89
CA LEU A 70 -17.26 -7.08 -9.29
C LEU A 70 -17.96 -8.44 -9.54
N ASP A 71 -18.12 -9.31 -8.55
CA ASP A 71 -18.87 -10.58 -8.68
C ASP A 71 -20.39 -10.40 -8.91
N GLY A 72 -20.84 -9.15 -9.02
CA GLY A 72 -22.20 -8.76 -9.41
C GLY A 72 -22.38 -8.48 -10.91
N VAL A 73 -21.56 -9.04 -11.81
CA VAL A 73 -21.76 -8.96 -13.28
C VAL A 73 -22.97 -9.79 -13.81
N ASP A 74 -24.06 -9.82 -13.04
CA ASP A 74 -25.41 -10.18 -13.51
C ASP A 74 -26.45 -9.11 -13.11
N SER A 75 -26.02 -7.96 -12.57
CA SER A 75 -26.90 -6.80 -12.37
C SER A 75 -26.45 -5.66 -13.25
N ASP A 76 -27.35 -5.14 -14.08
CA ASP A 76 -27.21 -3.96 -14.96
C ASP A 76 -26.96 -2.64 -14.18
N ILE A 77 -26.26 -2.71 -13.05
CA ILE A 77 -25.92 -1.58 -12.20
C ILE A 77 -24.44 -1.27 -12.47
N GLU A 78 -24.20 -0.29 -13.32
CA GLU A 78 -22.87 0.30 -13.44
C GLU A 78 -22.49 0.91 -12.09
N ALA A 79 -21.46 0.36 -11.45
CA ALA A 79 -20.87 0.94 -10.26
C ALA A 79 -20.05 2.17 -10.69
N ASP A 80 -20.69 3.34 -10.73
CA ASP A 80 -20.09 4.64 -11.02
C ASP A 80 -19.26 5.16 -9.82
N ASP A 81 -18.32 4.34 -9.31
CA ASP A 81 -17.41 4.74 -8.24
C ASP A 81 -15.93 4.79 -8.67
N GLY A 82 -15.62 4.47 -9.93
CA GLY A 82 -14.27 4.54 -10.50
C GLY A 82 -13.27 3.60 -9.84
N LEU A 83 -13.76 2.58 -9.13
CA LEU A 83 -12.99 1.51 -8.47
C LEU A 83 -13.37 0.12 -9.02
N ASP A 84 -14.03 0.13 -10.16
CA ASP A 84 -14.47 -0.98 -11.01
C ASP A 84 -13.34 -1.51 -11.90
N ASN A 85 -12.29 -0.72 -12.13
CA ASN A 85 -10.99 -1.31 -12.43
C ASN A 85 -10.55 -2.06 -11.17
N GLU A 86 -10.17 -3.33 -11.35
CA GLU A 86 -9.37 -4.05 -10.36
C GLU A 86 -8.44 -3.03 -9.71
N LEU A 87 -8.34 -3.02 -8.39
CA LEU A 87 -7.31 -2.26 -7.71
C LEU A 87 -5.95 -2.94 -8.02
N GLU A 88 -5.61 -2.91 -9.31
CA GLU A 88 -4.42 -3.36 -9.93
C GLU A 88 -3.39 -2.35 -9.44
N THR A 89 -2.38 -2.85 -8.74
CA THR A 89 -1.26 -2.05 -8.29
C THR A 89 -0.47 -1.62 -9.52
N GLY A 90 -0.99 -0.66 -10.27
CA GLY A 90 -0.49 -0.21 -11.55
C GLY A 90 -0.93 1.22 -11.76
N ILE A 91 0.03 2.12 -11.92
CA ILE A 91 -0.25 3.48 -12.36
C ILE A 91 -0.79 3.36 -13.79
N ASP A 92 -2.08 3.60 -13.98
CA ASP A 92 -2.67 3.75 -15.31
C ASP A 92 -2.03 4.95 -16.01
N ILE A 93 -0.99 4.71 -16.81
CA ILE A 93 -0.46 5.70 -17.73
C ILE A 93 -1.41 5.73 -18.93
N VAL A 94 -2.46 6.53 -18.82
CA VAL A 94 -3.31 6.87 -19.97
C VAL A 94 -2.43 7.56 -21.02
N ARG A 95 -2.37 6.97 -22.21
CA ARG A 95 -1.58 7.47 -23.35
C ARG A 95 -2.47 8.02 -24.45
#